data_AF-A0A9C7TFL3-F1
#
_entry.id   AF-A0A9C7TFL3-F1
#
_cell.length_a   1.000
_cell.length_b   1.000
_cell.length_c   1.000
_cell.angle_alpha   90.00
_cell.angle_beta   90.00
_cell.angle_gamma   90.00
#
_symmetry.space_group_name_H-M   'P 1'
#
loop_
_entity.id
_entity.type
_entity.pdbx_description
1 polymer ?
#
loop_
_entity_poly.entity_id
_entity_poly.type
_entity_poly.pdbx_seq_one_letter_code
_entity_poly.pdbx_strand_id
1 'polypeptide(L)'
;MGKLIKVLVDRSRDRSCAGGIARFEPDDVYRTTDNGRALGRDVLKRYHVIVISGHSQLPYSDEEAEAVVRFVEEGGGLLLAMNLGRFLRDVGGDPEGSAVNRMGGRFGVRFFLPKEVGHDHTLVRGFPEDEVELVEHELWRGLGIGYVYLSRCCGVEGPEGAKVLLRHKGTGTPVALCFGFGRGRVVAVGDTKLLDEGGPACCPLLDWLSAGAEPEDGEVPDEVPPDEAICEREGTTVHYVPFVEDRVDKSLEVLRKVLEEFNRSFGKDLSLPEVVEVVPSTMTEVSYVRGDGSWGVSLGALPSEPKLAFCVGVMLYDMFFWKVRDAFILSGLLEGTLRIYLGTKAMRALGFDDEAEEMYGEFMKWLGEDPEGRSDFARMGWWWDERRIPQGVRIWRELEEKYGHLLPKLMEEFPEDPRKGVPPVPFTELDVMVWTMSRAVGEDLFPWFAGMGVTVHPLPPKDRDSPEFGAEV
;
A
#
# COMPACT_ATOMS: atom_id res chain seq x y z
N MET A 1 10.09 -33.96 -16.66
CA MET A 1 9.42 -32.64 -16.64
C MET A 1 8.43 -32.66 -15.51
N GLY A 2 8.46 -31.66 -14.62
CA GLY A 2 7.51 -31.55 -13.52
C GLY A 2 6.08 -31.33 -14.03
N LYS A 3 5.08 -31.56 -13.18
CA LYS A 3 3.68 -31.25 -13.46
C LYS A 3 3.52 -29.72 -13.47
N LEU A 4 2.98 -29.14 -14.54
CA LEU A 4 2.66 -27.71 -14.61
C LEU A 4 1.51 -27.38 -13.64
N ILE A 5 1.75 -26.49 -12.69
CA ILE A 5 0.78 -26.05 -11.68
C ILE A 5 0.10 -24.77 -12.16
N LYS A 6 -1.18 -24.90 -12.52
CA LYS A 6 -2.08 -23.80 -12.90
C LYS A 6 -2.65 -23.11 -11.65
N VAL A 7 -2.44 -21.80 -11.50
CA VAL A 7 -2.88 -21.01 -10.34
C VAL A 7 -3.79 -19.87 -10.80
N LEU A 8 -4.94 -19.72 -10.15
CA LEU A 8 -5.85 -18.59 -10.34
C LEU A 8 -5.71 -17.63 -9.16
N VAL A 9 -5.34 -16.38 -9.42
CA VAL A 9 -5.26 -15.32 -8.40
C VAL A 9 -6.51 -14.46 -8.51
N ASP A 10 -7.39 -14.55 -7.52
CA ASP A 10 -8.62 -13.76 -7.52
C ASP A 10 -8.35 -12.32 -7.09
N ARG A 11 -8.55 -11.39 -8.02
CA ARG A 11 -8.42 -9.93 -7.83
C ARG A 11 -9.71 -9.21 -8.17
N SER A 12 -10.82 -9.96 -8.27
CA SER A 12 -12.15 -9.44 -8.61
C SER A 12 -12.76 -8.59 -7.49
N ARG A 13 -12.34 -8.81 -6.24
CA ARG A 13 -12.78 -8.04 -5.06
C ARG A 13 -11.71 -7.12 -4.51
N ASP A 14 -10.44 -7.35 -4.81
CA ASP A 14 -9.32 -6.48 -4.44
C ASP A 14 -8.14 -6.58 -5.43
N ARG A 15 -7.93 -5.55 -6.24
CA ARG A 15 -6.82 -5.43 -7.18
C ARG A 15 -5.53 -4.97 -6.52
N SER A 16 -5.53 -4.52 -5.27
CA SER A 16 -4.31 -4.02 -4.62
C SER A 16 -3.40 -5.12 -4.07
N CYS A 17 -3.86 -6.38 -4.08
CA CYS A 17 -3.16 -7.49 -3.45
C CYS A 17 -2.77 -8.60 -4.44
N ALA A 18 -1.85 -9.47 -4.01
CA ALA A 18 -1.36 -10.65 -4.69
C ALA A 18 -0.67 -10.38 -6.05
N GLY A 19 -0.12 -9.19 -6.24
CA GLY A 19 0.51 -8.79 -7.50
C GLY A 19 1.74 -9.60 -7.90
N GLY A 20 2.55 -10.03 -6.93
CA GLY A 20 3.74 -10.86 -7.17
C GLY A 20 3.36 -12.27 -7.58
N ILE A 21 2.39 -12.88 -6.90
CA ILE A 21 1.96 -14.25 -7.22
C ILE A 21 1.13 -14.32 -8.51
N ALA A 22 0.49 -13.23 -8.93
CA ALA A 22 -0.17 -13.11 -10.23
C ALA A 22 0.79 -13.33 -11.42
N ARG A 23 2.06 -12.98 -11.23
CA ARG A 23 3.13 -13.02 -12.24
C ARG A 23 4.27 -13.93 -11.78
N PHE A 24 3.92 -15.04 -11.12
CA PHE A 24 4.89 -15.88 -10.43
C PHE A 24 5.68 -16.74 -11.40
N GLU A 25 7.01 -16.64 -11.33
CA GLU A 25 7.94 -17.41 -12.13
C GLU A 25 8.46 -18.66 -11.38
N PRO A 26 8.92 -19.71 -12.08
CA PRO A 26 9.04 -19.80 -13.53
C PRO A 26 7.78 -20.38 -14.21
N ASP A 27 7.45 -19.85 -15.38
CA ASP A 27 6.24 -20.18 -16.15
C ASP A 27 6.14 -21.66 -16.60
N ASP A 28 7.27 -22.36 -16.65
CA ASP A 28 7.33 -23.77 -17.02
C ASP A 28 6.95 -24.72 -15.86
N VAL A 29 6.88 -24.18 -14.64
CA VAL A 29 6.41 -24.87 -13.43
C VAL A 29 5.09 -24.31 -12.94
N TYR A 30 4.94 -22.99 -12.89
CA TYR A 30 3.75 -22.31 -12.40
C TYR A 30 3.13 -21.46 -13.50
N ARG A 31 1.90 -21.78 -13.92
CA ARG A 31 1.13 -20.95 -14.85
C ARG A 31 0.09 -20.19 -14.06
N THR A 32 0.38 -18.93 -13.74
CA THR A 32 -0.49 -18.04 -12.95
C THR A 32 -1.31 -17.13 -13.84
N THR A 33 -2.50 -16.73 -13.38
CA THR A 33 -3.33 -15.73 -14.06
C THR A 33 -4.17 -14.96 -13.05
N ASP A 34 -4.43 -13.70 -13.36
CA ASP A 34 -5.32 -12.84 -12.59
C ASP A 34 -6.79 -13.02 -13.00
N ASN A 35 -7.69 -13.01 -12.02
CA ASN A 35 -9.13 -13.04 -12.25
C ASN A 35 -9.82 -11.74 -11.82
N GLY A 36 -10.43 -11.05 -12.78
CA GLY A 36 -11.27 -9.88 -12.57
C GLY A 36 -12.77 -10.15 -12.51
N ARG A 37 -13.22 -11.42 -12.64
CA ARG A 37 -14.65 -11.78 -12.76
C ARG A 37 -15.19 -12.50 -11.53
N ALA A 38 -16.50 -12.71 -11.47
CA ALA A 38 -17.10 -13.57 -10.47
C ALA A 38 -16.57 -15.02 -10.54
N LEU A 39 -16.35 -15.64 -9.39
CA LEU A 39 -15.81 -17.00 -9.31
C LEU A 39 -16.91 -18.04 -9.59
N GLY A 40 -16.71 -18.84 -10.64
CA GLY A 40 -17.66 -19.89 -11.03
C GLY A 40 -16.97 -21.22 -11.29
N ARG A 41 -17.71 -22.33 -11.13
CA ARG A 41 -17.18 -23.69 -11.31
C ARG A 41 -16.48 -23.90 -12.66
N ASP A 42 -17.02 -23.30 -13.73
CA ASP A 42 -16.46 -23.41 -15.07
C ASP A 42 -15.05 -22.81 -15.21
N VAL A 43 -14.76 -21.80 -14.40
CA VAL A 43 -13.42 -21.20 -14.28
C VAL A 43 -12.55 -22.10 -13.40
N LEU A 44 -13.02 -22.44 -12.19
CA LEU A 44 -12.20 -23.08 -11.17
C LEU A 44 -11.69 -24.47 -11.56
N LYS A 45 -12.47 -25.25 -12.32
CA LYS A 45 -12.12 -26.62 -12.73
C LYS A 45 -10.84 -26.74 -13.58
N ARG A 46 -10.30 -25.64 -14.08
CA ARG A 46 -9.06 -25.60 -14.89
C ARG A 46 -7.81 -25.37 -14.04
N TYR A 47 -7.94 -25.09 -12.76
CA TYR A 47 -6.84 -24.68 -11.90
C TYR A 47 -6.55 -25.72 -10.82
N HIS A 48 -5.30 -25.72 -10.35
CA HIS A 48 -4.90 -26.53 -9.20
C HIS A 48 -5.08 -25.76 -7.91
N VAL A 49 -4.80 -24.46 -7.94
CA VAL A 49 -4.78 -23.58 -6.77
C VAL A 49 -5.56 -22.32 -7.08
N ILE A 50 -6.34 -21.86 -6.10
CA ILE A 50 -6.93 -20.52 -6.09
C ILE A 50 -6.30 -19.73 -4.94
N VAL A 51 -5.92 -18.49 -5.22
CA VAL A 51 -5.44 -17.53 -4.24
C VAL A 51 -6.50 -16.46 -4.06
N ILE A 52 -6.97 -16.26 -2.84
CA ILE A 52 -7.90 -15.19 -2.46
C ILE A 52 -7.19 -14.34 -1.41
N SER A 53 -6.86 -13.11 -1.79
CA SER A 53 -6.13 -12.17 -0.94
C SER A 53 -6.73 -10.79 -1.06
N GLY A 54 -6.84 -10.06 0.06
CA GLY A 54 -7.32 -8.70 -0.01
C GLY A 54 -7.75 -8.09 1.31
N HIS A 55 -8.15 -6.83 1.21
CA HIS A 55 -8.71 -5.99 2.27
C HIS A 55 -10.14 -5.56 1.94
N SER A 56 -10.81 -6.21 1.01
CA SER A 56 -12.12 -5.80 0.53
C SER A 56 -13.26 -6.15 1.50
N GLN A 57 -14.31 -5.32 1.53
CA GLN A 57 -15.63 -5.65 2.09
C GLN A 57 -16.62 -6.15 1.04
N LEU A 58 -16.24 -6.14 -0.25
CA LEU A 58 -17.13 -6.57 -1.33
C LEU A 58 -17.42 -8.07 -1.19
N PRO A 59 -18.69 -8.49 -1.06
CA PRO A 59 -19.02 -9.89 -0.83
C PRO A 59 -18.77 -10.74 -2.07
N TYR A 60 -18.41 -12.00 -1.83
CA TYR A 60 -18.69 -13.08 -2.78
C TYR A 60 -20.15 -13.47 -2.62
N SER A 61 -20.84 -13.78 -3.72
CA SER A 61 -22.18 -14.37 -3.67
C SER A 61 -22.11 -15.75 -3.03
N ASP A 62 -23.26 -16.27 -2.57
CA ASP A 62 -23.32 -17.63 -2.03
C ASP A 62 -22.93 -18.67 -3.08
N GLU A 63 -23.27 -18.45 -4.36
CA GLU A 63 -22.87 -19.31 -5.47
C GLU A 63 -21.35 -19.29 -5.71
N GLU A 64 -20.72 -18.10 -5.64
CA GLU A 64 -19.25 -17.98 -5.74
C GLU A 64 -18.56 -18.72 -4.58
N ALA A 65 -19.04 -18.50 -3.35
CA ALA A 65 -18.50 -19.14 -2.16
C ALA A 65 -18.65 -20.67 -2.22
N GLU A 66 -19.83 -21.18 -2.62
CA GLU A 66 -20.07 -22.61 -2.80
C GLU A 66 -19.20 -23.21 -3.91
N ALA A 67 -18.95 -22.47 -5.00
CA ALA A 67 -18.05 -22.93 -6.05
C ALA A 67 -16.61 -23.11 -5.54
N VAL A 68 -16.12 -22.18 -4.71
CA VAL A 68 -14.80 -22.28 -4.08
C VAL A 68 -14.75 -23.44 -3.08
N VAL A 69 -15.76 -23.59 -2.23
CA VAL A 69 -15.86 -24.72 -1.27
C VAL A 69 -15.79 -26.05 -2.02
N ARG A 70 -16.63 -26.26 -3.03
CA ARG A 70 -16.63 -27.50 -3.82
C ARG A 70 -15.31 -27.77 -4.52
N PHE A 71 -14.69 -26.73 -5.08
CA PHE A 71 -13.38 -26.84 -5.71
C PHE A 71 -12.35 -27.43 -4.73
N VAL A 72 -12.30 -26.92 -3.50
CA VAL A 72 -11.40 -27.45 -2.47
C VAL A 72 -11.81 -28.86 -2.04
N GLU A 73 -13.10 -29.11 -1.79
CA GLU A 73 -13.58 -30.45 -1.41
C GLU A 73 -13.21 -31.52 -2.45
N GLU A 74 -13.23 -31.15 -3.73
CA GLU A 74 -12.96 -32.05 -4.85
C GLU A 74 -11.47 -32.33 -5.07
N GLY A 75 -10.56 -31.57 -4.45
CA GLY A 75 -9.10 -31.77 -4.52
C GLY A 75 -8.28 -30.49 -4.72
N GLY A 76 -8.94 -29.36 -4.99
CA GLY A 76 -8.29 -28.06 -5.20
C GLY A 76 -7.54 -27.53 -3.98
N GLY A 77 -6.54 -26.69 -4.23
CA GLY A 77 -5.81 -25.95 -3.21
C GLY A 77 -6.33 -24.53 -3.05
N LEU A 78 -6.53 -24.06 -1.82
CA LEU A 78 -6.91 -22.69 -1.50
C LEU A 78 -5.85 -22.00 -0.64
N LEU A 79 -5.41 -20.82 -1.06
CA LEU A 79 -4.60 -19.92 -0.26
C LEU A 79 -5.42 -18.67 0.08
N LEU A 80 -5.68 -18.45 1.37
CA LEU A 80 -6.32 -17.26 1.91
C LEU A 80 -5.27 -16.36 2.55
N ALA A 81 -5.26 -15.08 2.19
CA ALA A 81 -4.36 -14.10 2.79
C ALA A 81 -5.07 -12.78 3.13
N MET A 82 -4.80 -12.27 4.32
CA MET A 82 -5.40 -11.01 4.77
C MET A 82 -4.48 -10.32 5.76
N ASN A 83 -4.21 -9.03 5.54
CA ASN A 83 -3.69 -8.16 6.57
C ASN A 83 -4.86 -7.39 7.21
N LEU A 84 -5.28 -7.82 8.40
CA LEU A 84 -6.42 -7.19 9.08
C LEU A 84 -6.11 -5.79 9.61
N GLY A 85 -4.85 -5.51 9.95
CA GLY A 85 -4.43 -4.15 10.31
C GLY A 85 -4.62 -3.17 9.16
N ARG A 86 -4.25 -3.60 7.94
CA ARG A 86 -4.41 -2.80 6.71
C ARG A 86 -5.87 -2.63 6.33
N PHE A 87 -6.69 -3.68 6.46
CA PHE A 87 -8.15 -3.60 6.30
C PHE A 87 -8.75 -2.52 7.20
N LEU A 88 -8.45 -2.54 8.50
CA LEU A 88 -8.99 -1.57 9.46
C LEU A 88 -8.51 -0.15 9.18
N ARG A 89 -7.26 0.02 8.76
CA ARG A 89 -6.68 1.33 8.41
C ARG A 89 -7.29 1.91 7.13
N ASP A 90 -7.41 1.12 6.08
CA ASP A 90 -7.73 1.63 4.74
C ASP A 90 -9.23 1.58 4.44
N VAL A 91 -9.90 0.49 4.79
CA VAL A 91 -11.33 0.28 4.50
C VAL A 91 -12.19 0.61 5.71
N GLY A 92 -11.72 0.26 6.90
CA GLY A 92 -12.49 0.38 8.14
C GLY A 92 -13.59 -0.68 8.27
N GLY A 93 -14.45 -0.54 9.29
CA GLY A 93 -15.61 -1.42 9.51
C GLY A 93 -15.32 -2.70 10.30
N ASP A 94 -16.25 -3.65 10.23
CA ASP A 94 -16.21 -4.90 11.01
C ASP A 94 -15.22 -5.90 10.38
N PRO A 95 -14.20 -6.39 11.12
CA PRO A 95 -13.32 -7.48 10.69
C PRO A 95 -14.04 -8.70 10.11
N GLU A 96 -15.20 -9.06 10.67
CA GLU A 96 -16.00 -10.20 10.21
C GLU A 96 -16.68 -9.93 8.86
N GLY A 97 -16.86 -8.66 8.50
CA GLY A 97 -17.46 -8.23 7.24
C GLY A 97 -16.50 -8.29 6.04
N SER A 98 -15.20 -8.51 6.27
CA SER A 98 -14.22 -8.59 5.18
C SER A 98 -14.46 -9.83 4.28
N ALA A 99 -14.20 -9.69 2.98
CA ALA A 99 -14.43 -10.73 1.98
C ALA A 99 -13.62 -12.00 2.26
N VAL A 100 -12.33 -11.83 2.60
CA VAL A 100 -11.42 -12.94 2.89
C VAL A 100 -11.82 -13.66 4.19
N ASN A 101 -12.21 -12.93 5.24
CA ASN A 101 -12.62 -13.55 6.50
C ASN A 101 -13.98 -14.28 6.35
N ARG A 102 -14.93 -13.72 5.59
CA ARG A 102 -16.18 -14.44 5.25
C ARG A 102 -15.95 -15.70 4.44
N MET A 103 -15.04 -15.67 3.46
CA MET A 103 -14.62 -16.86 2.72
C MET A 103 -13.93 -17.87 3.65
N GLY A 104 -13.00 -17.41 4.49
CA GLY A 104 -12.30 -18.22 5.50
C GLY A 104 -13.26 -18.92 6.45
N GLY A 105 -14.33 -18.26 6.87
CA GLY A 105 -15.37 -18.84 7.71
C GLY A 105 -16.02 -20.10 7.13
N ARG A 106 -16.09 -20.23 5.80
CA ARG A 106 -16.57 -21.46 5.11
C ARG A 106 -15.65 -22.67 5.33
N PHE A 107 -14.40 -22.43 5.70
CA PHE A 107 -13.37 -23.43 5.97
C PHE A 107 -12.98 -23.52 7.46
N GLY A 108 -13.69 -22.81 8.35
CA GLY A 108 -13.36 -22.73 9.77
C GLY A 108 -12.14 -21.86 10.08
N VAL A 109 -11.79 -20.93 9.20
CA VAL A 109 -10.70 -19.97 9.38
C VAL A 109 -11.25 -18.64 9.84
N ARG A 110 -10.54 -17.99 10.78
CA ARG A 110 -10.85 -16.64 11.25
C ARG A 110 -9.56 -15.83 11.36
N PHE A 111 -9.53 -14.67 10.72
CA PHE A 111 -8.48 -13.66 10.88
C PHE A 111 -8.88 -12.70 11.98
N PHE A 112 -7.96 -12.39 12.89
CA PHE A 112 -8.23 -11.50 14.02
C PHE A 112 -7.01 -10.66 14.39
N LEU A 113 -7.26 -9.52 15.03
CA LEU A 113 -6.20 -8.64 15.48
C LEU A 113 -6.08 -8.73 17.02
N PRO A 114 -4.96 -9.24 17.56
CA PRO A 114 -4.75 -9.29 19.00
C PRO A 114 -4.76 -7.89 19.62
N LYS A 115 -5.09 -7.76 20.90
CA LYS A 115 -5.26 -6.44 21.54
C LYS A 115 -3.93 -5.75 21.79
N GLU A 116 -2.90 -6.54 22.00
CA GLU A 116 -1.55 -6.16 22.39
C GLU A 116 -0.67 -5.66 21.23
N VAL A 117 -1.15 -5.72 19.98
CA VAL A 117 -0.34 -5.30 18.83
C VAL A 117 -0.34 -3.78 18.64
N GLY A 118 0.88 -3.23 18.50
CA GLY A 118 1.12 -1.85 18.12
C GLY A 118 1.00 -1.62 16.61
N HIS A 119 1.36 -0.41 16.18
CA HIS A 119 1.34 0.04 14.79
C HIS A 119 2.77 0.17 14.25
N ASP A 120 2.94 0.13 12.93
CA ASP A 120 4.17 0.63 12.28
C ASP A 120 4.09 2.12 11.90
N HIS A 121 5.14 2.62 11.25
CA HIS A 121 5.25 3.97 10.71
C HIS A 121 4.25 4.25 9.56
N THR A 122 3.51 3.25 9.09
CA THR A 122 2.38 3.40 8.15
C THR A 122 1.02 3.24 8.84
N LEU A 123 1.02 3.20 10.18
CA LEU A 123 -0.15 3.02 11.05
C LEU A 123 -0.87 1.66 10.85
N VAL A 124 -0.16 0.66 10.33
CA VAL A 124 -0.72 -0.70 10.21
C VAL A 124 -0.47 -1.46 11.50
N ARG A 125 -1.54 -2.03 12.05
CA ARG A 125 -1.50 -2.85 13.26
C ARG A 125 -1.17 -4.30 12.96
N GLY A 126 -0.34 -4.92 13.80
CA GLY A 126 -0.05 -6.35 13.73
C GLY A 126 1.29 -6.72 14.36
N PHE A 127 1.56 -8.01 14.41
CA PHE A 127 2.86 -8.53 14.83
C PHE A 127 3.91 -8.13 13.79
N PRO A 128 5.03 -7.50 14.20
CA PRO A 128 6.11 -7.20 13.28
C PRO A 128 6.81 -8.50 12.84
N GLU A 129 7.36 -8.49 11.64
CA GLU A 129 8.08 -9.63 11.05
C GLU A 129 9.17 -10.21 11.96
N ASP A 130 9.93 -9.36 12.65
CA ASP A 130 11.01 -9.77 13.56
C ASP A 130 10.53 -10.46 14.84
N GLU A 131 9.24 -10.38 15.15
CA GLU A 131 8.59 -11.12 16.23
C GLU A 131 7.87 -12.38 15.74
N VAL A 132 7.90 -12.68 14.44
CA VAL A 132 7.34 -13.92 13.86
C VAL A 132 8.43 -14.97 13.65
N GLU A 133 8.09 -16.23 13.84
CA GLU A 133 8.99 -17.37 13.57
C GLU A 133 8.31 -18.48 12.76
N LEU A 134 9.14 -19.22 12.03
CA LEU A 134 8.76 -20.46 11.37
C LEU A 134 8.56 -21.57 12.41
N VAL A 135 7.45 -22.28 12.32
CA VAL A 135 7.26 -23.54 13.05
C VAL A 135 7.82 -24.68 12.18
N GLU A 136 8.53 -25.64 12.78
CA GLU A 136 9.11 -26.76 12.04
C GLU A 136 8.04 -27.50 11.22
N HIS A 137 8.17 -27.42 9.89
CA HIS A 137 7.22 -28.00 8.95
C HIS A 137 7.93 -28.34 7.63
N GLU A 138 7.48 -29.38 6.92
CA GLU A 138 8.10 -29.82 5.66
C GLU A 138 8.10 -28.74 4.57
N LEU A 139 7.10 -27.87 4.58
CA LEU A 139 6.96 -26.72 3.68
C LEU A 139 8.15 -25.73 3.80
N TRP A 140 8.77 -25.67 4.97
CA TRP A 140 9.86 -24.74 5.26
C TRP A 140 11.24 -25.38 5.15
N ARG A 141 11.33 -26.61 4.65
CA ARG A 141 12.63 -27.30 4.55
C ARG A 141 13.59 -26.50 3.68
N GLY A 142 14.67 -26.01 4.28
CA GLY A 142 15.69 -25.20 3.61
C GLY A 142 15.38 -23.71 3.53
N LEU A 143 14.26 -23.25 4.11
CA LEU A 143 13.86 -21.85 4.17
C LEU A 143 14.02 -21.30 5.60
N GLY A 144 14.61 -20.11 5.69
CA GLY A 144 14.60 -19.28 6.89
C GLY A 144 13.49 -18.22 6.84
N ILE A 145 13.23 -17.55 7.98
CA ILE A 145 12.15 -16.55 8.08
C ILE A 145 12.31 -15.41 7.06
N GLY A 146 13.55 -15.00 6.73
CA GLY A 146 13.81 -13.96 5.74
C GLY A 146 13.43 -14.31 4.29
N TYR A 147 12.97 -15.54 4.03
CA TYR A 147 12.39 -15.94 2.74
C TYR A 147 10.86 -15.91 2.73
N VAL A 148 10.24 -15.67 3.89
CA VAL A 148 8.81 -15.47 4.07
C VAL A 148 8.64 -13.97 4.25
N TYR A 149 8.45 -13.25 3.15
CA TYR A 149 8.31 -11.80 3.17
C TYR A 149 7.03 -11.40 3.91
N LEU A 150 7.17 -10.76 5.07
CA LEU A 150 6.06 -10.36 5.93
C LEU A 150 6.07 -8.85 6.17
N SER A 151 4.93 -8.33 6.63
CA SER A 151 4.76 -6.95 7.07
C SER A 151 4.31 -6.92 8.52
N ARG A 152 3.02 -6.66 8.75
CA ARG A 152 2.36 -6.63 10.05
C ARG A 152 1.31 -7.72 10.07
N CYS A 153 1.66 -8.88 10.62
CA CYS A 153 0.80 -10.04 10.58
C CYS A 153 -0.35 -9.92 11.59
N CYS A 154 -1.56 -10.29 11.16
CA CYS A 154 -2.67 -10.55 12.08
C CYS A 154 -2.66 -12.02 12.55
N GLY A 155 -3.42 -12.30 13.60
CA GLY A 155 -3.61 -13.66 14.10
C GLY A 155 -4.56 -14.44 13.20
N VAL A 156 -4.35 -15.76 13.14
CA VAL A 156 -5.21 -16.68 12.40
C VAL A 156 -5.64 -17.82 13.32
N GLU A 157 -6.95 -18.07 13.37
CA GLU A 157 -7.57 -19.26 13.95
C GLU A 157 -8.01 -20.19 12.82
N GLY A 158 -7.99 -21.49 13.08
CA GLY A 158 -8.36 -22.52 12.11
C GLY A 158 -9.06 -23.71 12.77
N PRO A 159 -9.52 -24.69 11.98
CA PRO A 159 -10.20 -25.87 12.51
C PRO A 159 -9.28 -26.74 13.38
N GLU A 160 -9.89 -27.61 14.19
CA GLU A 160 -9.15 -28.58 15.00
C GLU A 160 -8.23 -29.44 14.12
N GLY A 161 -6.97 -29.57 14.53
CA GLY A 161 -5.96 -30.34 13.81
C GLY A 161 -5.18 -29.55 12.75
N ALA A 162 -5.53 -28.29 12.49
CA ALA A 162 -4.72 -27.40 11.65
C ALA A 162 -3.27 -27.31 12.15
N LYS A 163 -2.33 -27.30 11.21
CA LYS A 163 -0.89 -27.20 11.50
C LYS A 163 -0.45 -25.76 11.41
N VAL A 164 0.23 -25.29 12.45
CA VAL A 164 0.82 -23.95 12.48
C VAL A 164 2.06 -23.93 11.61
N LEU A 165 2.12 -22.96 10.72
CA LEU A 165 3.27 -22.72 9.85
C LEU A 165 4.12 -21.55 10.33
N LEU A 166 3.46 -20.50 10.82
CA LEU A 166 4.08 -19.31 11.38
C LEU A 166 3.37 -18.95 12.69
N ARG A 167 4.13 -18.45 13.66
CA ARG A 167 3.56 -17.92 14.91
C ARG A 167 4.34 -16.73 15.43
N HIS A 168 3.68 -15.92 16.25
CA HIS A 168 4.32 -14.90 17.05
C HIS A 168 5.17 -15.53 18.19
N LYS A 169 6.42 -15.09 18.34
CA LYS A 169 7.41 -15.63 19.29
C LYS A 169 6.98 -15.48 20.75
N GLY A 170 6.41 -14.33 21.10
CA GLY A 170 6.10 -14.00 22.51
C GLY A 170 4.84 -14.69 23.04
N THR A 171 3.80 -14.77 22.22
CA THR A 171 2.49 -15.30 22.63
C THR A 171 2.20 -16.70 22.10
N GLY A 172 2.93 -17.17 21.08
CA GLY A 172 2.63 -18.39 20.36
C GLY A 172 1.42 -18.28 19.43
N THR A 173 0.83 -17.09 19.27
CA THR A 173 -0.34 -16.85 18.41
C THR A 173 -0.03 -17.28 16.97
N PRO A 174 -0.82 -18.18 16.36
CA PRO A 174 -0.62 -18.55 14.96
C PRO A 174 -0.87 -17.34 14.04
N VAL A 175 0.02 -17.16 13.07
CA VAL A 175 -0.15 -16.15 11.99
C VAL A 175 -0.23 -16.80 10.61
N ALA A 176 0.11 -18.09 10.50
CA ALA A 176 -0.24 -18.89 9.33
C ALA A 176 -0.52 -20.34 9.71
N LEU A 177 -1.48 -20.95 9.03
CA LEU A 177 -1.97 -22.31 9.27
C LEU A 177 -2.14 -23.05 7.95
N CYS A 178 -2.03 -24.38 7.98
CA CYS A 178 -2.47 -25.25 6.88
C CYS A 178 -3.24 -26.47 7.37
N PHE A 179 -4.17 -26.96 6.55
CA PHE A 179 -5.00 -28.13 6.84
C PHE A 179 -5.60 -28.75 5.57
N GLY A 180 -6.12 -29.97 5.68
CA GLY A 180 -6.90 -30.62 4.62
C GLY A 180 -8.38 -30.27 4.75
N PHE A 181 -9.08 -30.16 3.61
CA PHE A 181 -10.52 -29.93 3.56
C PHE A 181 -11.14 -30.75 2.41
N GLY A 182 -11.98 -31.73 2.75
CA GLY A 182 -12.39 -32.77 1.79
C GLY A 182 -11.16 -33.50 1.24
N ARG A 183 -10.98 -33.51 -0.09
CA ARG A 183 -9.77 -34.04 -0.75
C ARG A 183 -8.70 -32.98 -0.99
N GLY A 184 -9.03 -31.71 -0.84
CA GLY A 184 -8.13 -30.58 -1.08
C GLY A 184 -7.42 -30.08 0.17
N ARG A 185 -6.84 -28.89 0.04
CA ARG A 185 -5.92 -28.32 1.02
C ARG A 185 -6.12 -26.81 1.13
N VAL A 186 -5.96 -26.29 2.34
CA VAL A 186 -6.11 -24.87 2.64
C VAL A 186 -4.88 -24.37 3.38
N VAL A 187 -4.40 -23.19 2.97
CA VAL A 187 -3.43 -22.37 3.69
C VAL A 187 -4.10 -21.04 4.01
N ALA A 188 -3.94 -20.56 5.24
CA ALA A 188 -4.39 -19.23 5.66
C ALA A 188 -3.19 -18.46 6.24
N VAL A 189 -2.97 -17.23 5.78
CA VAL A 189 -1.84 -16.37 6.18
C VAL A 189 -2.36 -14.99 6.59
N GLY A 190 -2.03 -14.56 7.81
CA GLY A 190 -2.41 -13.27 8.36
C GLY A 190 -1.63 -12.08 7.77
N ASP A 191 -1.16 -12.17 6.54
CA ASP A 191 -0.42 -11.14 5.83
C ASP A 191 -0.56 -11.33 4.31
N THR A 192 -0.59 -10.24 3.54
CA THR A 192 -0.66 -10.30 2.06
C THR A 192 0.71 -10.17 1.41
N LYS A 193 1.72 -9.64 2.12
CA LYS A 193 3.02 -9.28 1.55
C LYS A 193 3.77 -10.47 0.96
N LEU A 194 3.60 -11.66 1.53
CA LEU A 194 4.14 -12.91 0.97
C LEU A 194 3.70 -13.10 -0.50
N LEU A 195 2.45 -12.78 -0.79
CA LEU A 195 1.84 -12.91 -2.12
C LEU A 195 2.11 -11.70 -3.00
N ASP A 196 2.19 -10.51 -2.40
CA ASP A 196 2.49 -9.27 -3.11
C ASP A 196 3.91 -9.30 -3.69
N GLU A 197 4.87 -9.89 -2.98
CA GLU A 197 6.27 -9.99 -3.38
C GLU A 197 6.60 -11.24 -4.20
N GLY A 198 5.75 -12.29 -4.15
CA GLY A 198 6.01 -13.54 -4.88
C GLY A 198 7.34 -14.20 -4.49
N GLY A 199 7.62 -14.29 -3.19
CA GLY A 199 8.92 -14.77 -2.69
C GLY A 199 9.12 -16.29 -2.79
N PRO A 200 10.34 -16.79 -2.48
CA PRO A 200 10.67 -18.23 -2.57
C PRO A 200 9.79 -19.15 -1.73
N ALA A 201 9.19 -18.64 -0.65
CA ALA A 201 8.24 -19.39 0.17
C ALA A 201 6.92 -19.73 -0.55
N CYS A 202 6.59 -19.07 -1.66
CA CYS A 202 5.40 -19.39 -2.45
C CYS A 202 5.52 -20.75 -3.15
N CYS A 203 6.70 -21.16 -3.62
CA CYS A 203 6.89 -22.44 -4.31
C CYS A 203 6.41 -23.66 -3.49
N PRO A 204 6.93 -23.92 -2.27
CA PRO A 204 6.49 -25.08 -1.50
C PRO A 204 5.01 -25.01 -1.12
N LEU A 205 4.45 -23.81 -0.94
CA LEU A 205 3.01 -23.63 -0.68
C LEU A 205 2.18 -24.05 -1.89
N LEU A 206 2.53 -23.57 -3.09
CA LEU A 206 1.82 -23.91 -4.33
C LEU A 206 1.95 -25.40 -4.66
N ASP A 207 3.15 -25.97 -4.51
CA ASP A 207 3.38 -27.40 -4.70
C ASP A 207 2.49 -28.23 -3.78
N TRP A 208 2.45 -27.89 -2.49
CA TRP A 208 1.64 -28.59 -1.52
C TRP A 208 0.15 -28.40 -1.76
N LEU A 209 -0.31 -27.19 -2.09
CA LEU A 209 -1.71 -26.91 -2.40
C LEU A 209 -2.19 -27.64 -3.66
N SER A 210 -1.31 -27.81 -4.66
CA SER A 210 -1.68 -28.43 -5.94
C SER A 210 -1.85 -29.95 -5.92
N ALA A 211 -1.38 -30.62 -4.85
CA ALA A 211 -1.16 -32.07 -4.84
C ALA A 211 -2.43 -32.92 -4.98
N GLY A 212 -3.61 -32.39 -4.62
CA GLY A 212 -4.89 -33.10 -4.72
C GLY A 212 -5.68 -32.84 -6.01
N ALA A 213 -5.25 -31.88 -6.84
CA ALA A 213 -6.05 -31.37 -7.94
C ALA A 213 -5.74 -32.06 -9.28
N GLU A 214 -6.80 -32.40 -10.00
CA GLU A 214 -6.78 -32.92 -11.38
C GLU A 214 -7.61 -31.98 -12.27
N PRO A 215 -7.05 -30.82 -12.67
CA PRO A 215 -7.79 -29.86 -13.48
C PRO A 215 -8.05 -30.38 -14.89
N GLU A 216 -9.11 -29.87 -15.51
CA GLU A 216 -9.39 -30.11 -16.91
C GLU A 216 -8.26 -29.57 -17.82
N ASP A 217 -8.08 -30.25 -18.95
CA ASP A 217 -7.20 -29.77 -20.01
C ASP A 217 -7.73 -28.45 -20.58
N GLY A 218 -6.80 -27.54 -20.87
CA GLY A 218 -7.14 -26.20 -21.36
C GLY A 218 -6.03 -25.19 -21.12
N GLU A 219 -6.01 -24.18 -21.98
CA GLU A 219 -5.10 -23.03 -21.89
C GLU A 219 -5.48 -22.14 -20.72
N VAL A 220 -4.46 -21.66 -20.02
CA VAL A 220 -4.59 -20.63 -18.97
C VAL A 220 -4.23 -19.30 -19.61
N PRO A 221 -5.18 -18.35 -19.69
CA PRO A 221 -4.92 -17.03 -20.27
C PRO A 221 -3.89 -16.27 -19.42
N ASP A 222 -3.31 -15.20 -19.97
CA ASP A 222 -2.44 -14.33 -19.17
C ASP A 222 -3.27 -13.57 -18.11
N GLU A 223 -4.48 -13.12 -18.48
CA GLU A 223 -5.43 -12.46 -17.59
C GLU A 223 -6.88 -12.85 -17.94
N VAL A 224 -7.74 -12.97 -16.93
CA VAL A 224 -9.19 -13.00 -17.09
C VAL A 224 -9.73 -11.59 -16.79
N PRO A 225 -9.97 -10.75 -17.82
CA PRO A 225 -10.32 -9.35 -17.63
C PRO A 225 -11.69 -9.24 -16.94
N PRO A 226 -11.93 -8.19 -16.14
CA PRO A 226 -13.24 -7.95 -15.54
C PRO A 226 -14.34 -7.78 -16.61
N ASP A 227 -15.59 -7.87 -16.17
CA ASP A 227 -16.71 -7.35 -16.97
C ASP A 227 -16.80 -5.84 -16.70
N GLU A 228 -16.29 -5.02 -17.63
CA GLU A 228 -16.27 -3.56 -17.49
C GLU A 228 -17.58 -2.93 -17.98
N ALA A 229 -18.03 -1.93 -17.24
CA ALA A 229 -19.07 -0.99 -17.64
C ALA A 229 -18.42 0.37 -17.91
N ILE A 230 -19.00 1.12 -18.85
CA ILE A 230 -18.54 2.45 -19.25
C ILE A 230 -19.72 3.40 -19.17
N CYS A 231 -19.51 4.57 -18.57
CA CYS A 231 -20.48 5.65 -18.58
C CYS A 231 -19.81 7.02 -18.72
N GLU A 232 -20.59 8.04 -19.04
CA GLU A 232 -20.12 9.43 -19.07
C GLU A 232 -20.61 10.18 -17.84
N ARG A 233 -19.72 10.97 -17.22
CA ARG A 233 -20.02 11.86 -16.11
C ARG A 233 -19.27 13.17 -16.29
N GLU A 234 -20.00 14.28 -16.40
CA GLU A 234 -19.40 15.63 -16.45
C GLU A 234 -18.33 15.83 -17.55
N GLY A 235 -18.40 15.08 -18.65
CA GLY A 235 -17.41 15.11 -19.74
C GLY A 235 -16.18 14.20 -19.53
N THR A 236 -16.17 13.42 -18.46
CA THR A 236 -15.20 12.35 -18.18
C THR A 236 -15.82 10.99 -18.52
N THR A 237 -15.07 10.16 -19.24
CA THR A 237 -15.39 8.76 -19.46
C THR A 237 -15.00 7.95 -18.23
N VAL A 238 -15.95 7.22 -17.66
CA VAL A 238 -15.79 6.46 -16.42
C VAL A 238 -15.90 4.98 -16.72
N HIS A 239 -14.80 4.26 -16.52
CA HIS A 239 -14.73 2.80 -16.55
C HIS A 239 -14.92 2.27 -15.13
N TYR A 240 -15.74 1.25 -14.94
CA TYR A 240 -15.93 0.63 -13.64
C TYR A 240 -16.32 -0.83 -13.77
N VAL A 241 -16.12 -1.60 -12.70
CA VAL A 241 -16.67 -2.96 -12.61
C VAL A 241 -17.99 -2.95 -11.84
N PRO A 242 -18.97 -3.81 -12.16
CA PRO A 242 -20.26 -3.85 -11.49
C PRO A 242 -20.19 -3.94 -9.97
N PHE A 243 -19.15 -4.58 -9.42
CA PHE A 243 -18.95 -4.72 -7.97
C PHE A 243 -18.76 -3.40 -7.22
N VAL A 244 -18.43 -2.30 -7.92
CA VAL A 244 -18.17 -0.98 -7.33
C VAL A 244 -19.07 0.10 -7.93
N GLU A 245 -20.12 -0.28 -8.65
CA GLU A 245 -21.04 0.65 -9.31
C GLU A 245 -21.64 1.68 -8.33
N ASP A 246 -22.01 1.24 -7.14
CA ASP A 246 -22.56 2.07 -6.06
C ASP A 246 -21.55 3.09 -5.49
N ARG A 247 -20.25 2.92 -5.82
CA ARG A 247 -19.16 3.80 -5.39
C ARG A 247 -18.73 4.80 -6.45
N VAL A 248 -19.18 4.68 -7.69
CA VAL A 248 -18.72 5.50 -8.81
C VAL A 248 -18.95 6.99 -8.57
N ASP A 249 -20.20 7.39 -8.38
CA ASP A 249 -20.55 8.81 -8.25
C ASP A 249 -19.86 9.43 -7.01
N LYS A 250 -19.78 8.67 -5.92
CA LYS A 250 -19.15 9.14 -4.69
C LYS A 250 -17.63 9.29 -4.83
N SER A 251 -16.97 8.38 -5.55
CA SER A 251 -15.53 8.44 -5.78
C SER A 251 -15.17 9.63 -6.66
N LEU A 252 -15.96 9.91 -7.69
CA LEU A 252 -15.82 11.09 -8.53
C LEU A 252 -16.06 12.39 -7.76
N GLU A 253 -17.06 12.41 -6.86
CA GLU A 253 -17.32 13.57 -6.00
C GLU A 253 -16.11 13.89 -5.11
N VAL A 254 -15.49 12.87 -4.49
CA VAL A 254 -14.29 13.04 -3.68
C VAL A 254 -13.13 13.57 -4.54
N LEU A 255 -12.86 12.95 -5.70
CA LEU A 255 -11.83 13.42 -6.63
C LEU A 255 -12.04 14.90 -6.98
N ARG A 256 -13.24 15.27 -7.43
CA ARG A 256 -13.58 16.65 -7.82
C ARG A 256 -13.33 17.64 -6.68
N LYS A 257 -13.85 17.35 -5.47
CA LYS A 257 -13.69 18.24 -4.31
C LYS A 257 -12.23 18.44 -3.92
N VAL A 258 -11.43 17.38 -3.97
CA VAL A 258 -9.99 17.47 -3.68
C VAL A 258 -9.28 18.30 -4.76
N LEU A 259 -9.57 18.09 -6.05
CA LEU A 259 -9.00 18.90 -7.12
C LEU A 259 -9.37 20.39 -6.97
N GLU A 260 -10.63 20.71 -6.64
CA GLU A 260 -11.10 22.07 -6.40
C GLU A 260 -10.36 22.75 -5.24
N GLU A 261 -10.17 22.02 -4.13
CA GLU A 261 -9.39 22.56 -3.01
C GLU A 261 -7.94 22.78 -3.41
N PHE A 262 -7.33 21.85 -4.15
CA PHE A 262 -5.95 22.02 -4.57
C PHE A 262 -5.78 23.19 -5.54
N ASN A 263 -6.72 23.41 -6.46
CA ASN A 263 -6.71 24.60 -7.30
C ASN A 263 -6.75 25.88 -6.48
N ARG A 264 -7.60 25.93 -5.45
CA ARG A 264 -7.70 27.06 -4.50
C ARG A 264 -6.43 27.27 -3.68
N SER A 265 -5.88 26.18 -3.12
CA SER A 265 -4.75 26.20 -2.21
C SER A 265 -3.39 26.43 -2.90
N PHE A 266 -3.25 25.99 -4.16
CA PHE A 266 -1.97 25.96 -4.88
C PHE A 266 -1.98 26.79 -6.17
N GLY A 267 -3.08 27.47 -6.51
CA GLY A 267 -3.20 28.26 -7.73
C GLY A 267 -3.04 27.43 -9.00
N LYS A 268 -3.46 26.16 -8.96
CA LYS A 268 -3.41 25.24 -10.09
C LYS A 268 -4.74 25.27 -10.85
N ASP A 269 -4.71 24.78 -12.09
CA ASP A 269 -5.88 24.62 -12.95
C ASP A 269 -6.06 23.15 -13.30
N LEU A 270 -6.37 22.34 -12.28
CA LEU A 270 -6.67 20.93 -12.42
C LEU A 270 -8.15 20.74 -12.73
N SER A 271 -8.46 20.02 -13.79
CA SER A 271 -9.81 19.52 -14.07
C SER A 271 -9.90 18.04 -13.75
N LEU A 272 -11.12 17.48 -13.77
CA LEU A 272 -11.27 16.04 -13.88
C LEU A 272 -10.51 15.53 -15.12
N PRO A 273 -9.90 14.33 -15.03
CA PRO A 273 -9.24 13.70 -16.18
C PRO A 273 -10.27 13.26 -17.22
N GLU A 274 -9.80 13.04 -18.44
CA GLU A 274 -10.64 12.54 -19.54
C GLU A 274 -11.17 11.12 -19.26
N VAL A 275 -10.35 10.32 -18.57
CA VAL A 275 -10.68 8.94 -18.21
C VAL A 275 -10.49 8.71 -16.71
N VAL A 276 -11.51 8.18 -16.05
CA VAL A 276 -11.42 7.67 -14.68
C VAL A 276 -11.78 6.19 -14.68
N GLU A 277 -10.93 5.37 -14.08
CA GLU A 277 -11.23 3.98 -13.75
C GLU A 277 -11.61 3.89 -12.27
N VAL A 278 -12.75 3.30 -11.94
CA VAL A 278 -13.15 3.02 -10.57
C VAL A 278 -13.02 1.52 -10.35
N VAL A 279 -12.08 1.12 -9.50
CA VAL A 279 -11.64 -0.27 -9.36
C VAL A 279 -11.78 -0.76 -7.92
N PRO A 280 -12.01 -2.07 -7.70
CA PRO A 280 -12.05 -2.63 -6.36
C PRO A 280 -10.61 -2.71 -5.82
N SER A 281 -10.09 -1.60 -5.31
CA SER A 281 -8.73 -1.46 -4.80
C SER A 281 -8.72 -0.53 -3.59
N THR A 282 -7.74 -0.68 -2.71
CA THR A 282 -7.44 0.29 -1.65
C THR A 282 -6.53 1.44 -2.12
N MET A 283 -5.98 1.32 -3.34
CA MET A 283 -5.02 2.27 -3.90
C MET A 283 -5.67 3.15 -4.97
N THR A 284 -5.18 4.39 -5.05
CA THR A 284 -5.51 5.35 -6.11
C THR A 284 -4.22 5.74 -6.80
N GLU A 285 -4.19 5.69 -8.14
CA GLU A 285 -2.99 5.88 -8.93
C GLU A 285 -3.26 6.75 -10.16
N VAL A 286 -2.23 7.49 -10.58
CA VAL A 286 -2.24 8.17 -11.88
C VAL A 286 -2.06 7.12 -12.97
N SER A 287 -3.01 7.02 -13.89
CA SER A 287 -2.92 6.14 -15.05
C SER A 287 -2.60 6.97 -16.29
N TYR A 288 -1.47 6.72 -16.96
CA TYR A 288 -1.24 7.28 -18.29
C TYR A 288 -2.03 6.43 -19.30
N VAL A 289 -3.32 6.73 -19.38
CA VAL A 289 -4.23 6.03 -20.28
C VAL A 289 -3.87 6.46 -21.69
N ARG A 290 -3.14 5.60 -22.41
CA ARG A 290 -2.86 5.67 -23.86
C ARG A 290 -1.67 6.56 -24.25
N GLY A 291 -0.84 6.03 -25.14
CA GLY A 291 0.30 6.72 -25.75
C GLY A 291 -0.08 7.90 -26.65
N ASP A 292 -1.29 8.47 -26.49
CA ASP A 292 -1.77 9.71 -27.10
C ASP A 292 -1.54 10.94 -26.20
N GLY A 293 -1.13 10.75 -24.95
CA GLY A 293 -0.80 11.83 -24.02
C GLY A 293 -1.97 12.31 -23.15
N SER A 294 -3.14 11.66 -23.23
CA SER A 294 -4.20 11.87 -22.24
C SER A 294 -3.79 11.32 -20.86
N TRP A 295 -4.21 11.99 -19.78
CA TRP A 295 -3.97 11.53 -18.42
C TRP A 295 -5.28 11.04 -17.82
N GLY A 296 -5.22 9.87 -17.19
CA GLY A 296 -6.32 9.25 -16.49
C GLY A 296 -5.97 8.96 -15.04
N VAL A 297 -6.97 8.49 -14.29
CA VAL A 297 -6.81 8.13 -12.89
C VAL A 297 -7.50 6.81 -12.63
N SER A 298 -6.86 5.93 -11.87
CA SER A 298 -7.51 4.76 -11.28
C SER A 298 -7.84 5.06 -9.82
N LEU A 299 -9.12 5.19 -9.49
CA LEU A 299 -9.65 5.41 -8.14
C LEU A 299 -9.96 4.07 -7.47
N GLY A 300 -9.36 3.84 -6.31
CA GLY A 300 -9.71 2.72 -5.44
C GLY A 300 -11.07 2.94 -4.77
N ALA A 301 -12.01 2.03 -4.97
CA ALA A 301 -13.38 2.13 -4.46
C ALA A 301 -13.61 1.44 -3.10
N LEU A 302 -12.59 0.76 -2.55
CA LEU A 302 -12.69 0.07 -1.26
C LEU A 302 -12.52 0.97 -0.03
N PRO A 303 -11.70 2.04 -0.05
CA PRO A 303 -11.47 2.84 1.14
C PRO A 303 -12.73 3.50 1.69
N SER A 304 -12.71 3.83 2.98
CA SER A 304 -13.67 4.78 3.57
C SER A 304 -13.55 6.16 2.89
N GLU A 305 -14.58 7.00 2.95
CA GLU A 305 -14.51 8.35 2.37
C GLU A 305 -13.30 9.19 2.82
N PRO A 306 -12.96 9.28 4.12
CA PRO A 306 -11.75 9.98 4.56
C PRO A 306 -10.49 9.36 3.98
N LYS A 307 -10.41 8.03 3.92
CA LYS A 307 -9.24 7.36 3.33
C LYS A 307 -9.16 7.57 1.82
N LEU A 308 -10.28 7.59 1.10
CA LEU A 308 -10.29 7.90 -0.33
C LEU A 308 -9.79 9.33 -0.57
N ALA A 309 -10.24 10.30 0.22
CA ALA A 309 -9.73 11.67 0.16
C ALA A 309 -8.22 11.71 0.39
N PHE A 310 -7.74 10.97 1.39
CA PHE A 310 -6.31 10.79 1.65
C PHE A 310 -5.57 10.22 0.43
N CYS A 311 -6.06 9.13 -0.17
CA CYS A 311 -5.44 8.48 -1.33
C CYS A 311 -5.42 9.40 -2.56
N VAL A 312 -6.48 10.20 -2.80
CA VAL A 312 -6.48 11.22 -3.86
C VAL A 312 -5.44 12.31 -3.58
N GLY A 313 -5.32 12.76 -2.33
CA GLY A 313 -4.26 13.70 -1.94
C GLY A 313 -2.85 13.14 -2.17
N VAL A 314 -2.63 11.86 -1.86
CA VAL A 314 -1.38 11.14 -2.16
C VAL A 314 -1.13 11.05 -3.66
N MET A 315 -2.13 10.72 -4.47
CA MET A 315 -2.00 10.67 -5.93
C MET A 315 -1.56 12.02 -6.52
N LEU A 316 -2.01 13.14 -5.94
CA LEU A 316 -1.58 14.47 -6.36
C LEU A 316 -0.09 14.71 -6.12
N TYR A 317 0.52 14.06 -5.12
CA TYR A 317 1.98 14.06 -4.98
C TYR A 317 2.62 13.51 -6.27
N ASP A 318 2.17 12.35 -6.74
CA ASP A 318 2.73 11.72 -7.94
C ASP A 318 2.49 12.60 -9.17
N MET A 319 1.33 13.24 -9.31
CA MET A 319 1.08 14.17 -10.42
C MET A 319 2.04 15.38 -10.43
N PHE A 320 2.26 16.02 -9.28
CA PHE A 320 3.04 17.27 -9.22
C PHE A 320 4.54 17.05 -9.16
N PHE A 321 4.98 15.98 -8.51
CA PHE A 321 6.40 15.77 -8.18
C PHE A 321 7.08 14.70 -9.05
N TRP A 322 6.35 13.95 -9.90
CA TRP A 322 6.96 12.94 -10.77
C TRP A 322 8.04 13.47 -11.71
N LYS A 323 7.85 14.65 -12.32
CA LYS A 323 8.85 15.25 -13.23
C LYS A 323 10.06 15.84 -12.50
N VAL A 324 9.89 16.18 -11.23
CA VAL A 324 10.97 16.66 -10.37
C VAL A 324 11.64 15.48 -9.65
N ARG A 325 11.08 14.27 -9.70
CA ARG A 325 11.57 13.05 -9.04
C ARG A 325 13.00 12.70 -9.42
N ASP A 326 13.37 12.87 -10.70
CA ASP A 326 14.73 12.59 -11.18
C ASP A 326 15.74 13.69 -10.77
N ALA A 327 15.25 14.89 -10.50
CA ALA A 327 15.99 15.96 -9.84
C ALA A 327 16.03 15.79 -8.30
N PHE A 328 15.00 15.17 -7.74
CA PHE A 328 14.80 14.87 -6.33
C PHE A 328 15.56 13.61 -5.93
N ILE A 329 16.87 13.77 -5.81
CA ILE A 329 17.66 13.08 -4.80
C ILE A 329 17.27 13.68 -3.43
N LEU A 330 16.02 13.46 -3.02
CA LEU A 330 15.38 13.95 -1.80
C LEU A 330 14.55 12.81 -1.16
N SER A 331 14.97 11.57 -1.42
CA SER A 331 14.14 10.36 -1.42
C SER A 331 13.68 9.86 -0.05
N GLY A 332 14.25 10.35 1.05
CA GLY A 332 13.98 9.75 2.37
C GLY A 332 12.88 10.43 3.17
N LEU A 333 12.95 11.76 3.31
CA LEU A 333 12.08 12.48 4.23
C LEU A 333 10.83 13.02 3.53
N LEU A 334 11.00 13.70 2.39
CA LEU A 334 9.92 14.48 1.79
C LEU A 334 8.89 13.61 1.09
N GLU A 335 9.26 12.49 0.47
CA GLU A 335 8.28 11.67 -0.27
C GLU A 335 7.16 11.16 0.63
N GLY A 336 7.51 10.42 1.70
CA GLY A 336 6.52 9.93 2.64
C GLY A 336 5.80 11.07 3.37
N THR A 337 6.53 12.07 3.86
CA THR A 337 5.95 13.21 4.58
C THR A 337 4.98 14.04 3.73
N LEU A 338 5.34 14.38 2.49
CA LEU A 338 4.49 15.14 1.59
C LEU A 338 3.25 14.35 1.17
N ARG A 339 3.40 13.03 0.95
CA ARG A 339 2.24 12.16 0.73
C ARG A 339 1.28 12.19 1.92
N ILE A 340 1.78 12.05 3.15
CA ILE A 340 0.93 12.16 4.36
C ILE A 340 0.32 13.57 4.47
N TYR A 341 1.10 14.64 4.24
CA TYR A 341 0.59 16.01 4.32
C TYR A 341 -0.51 16.29 3.29
N LEU A 342 -0.28 15.95 2.02
CA LEU A 342 -1.27 16.16 0.96
C LEU A 342 -2.51 15.30 1.19
N GLY A 343 -2.36 14.06 1.65
CA GLY A 343 -3.47 13.20 2.03
C GLY A 343 -4.29 13.77 3.18
N THR A 344 -3.65 14.17 4.28
CA THR A 344 -4.37 14.77 5.43
C THR A 344 -4.95 16.16 5.12
N LYS A 345 -4.35 16.92 4.21
CA LYS A 345 -4.93 18.17 3.71
C LYS A 345 -6.19 17.91 2.90
N ALA A 346 -6.19 16.91 2.03
CA ALA A 346 -7.37 16.49 1.28
C ALA A 346 -8.49 15.99 2.21
N MET A 347 -8.16 15.28 3.29
CA MET A 347 -9.13 14.89 4.33
C MET A 347 -9.80 16.12 4.96
N ARG A 348 -9.00 17.06 5.49
CA ARG A 348 -9.51 18.30 6.12
C ARG A 348 -10.35 19.14 5.16
N ALA A 349 -9.94 19.21 3.89
CA ALA A 349 -10.69 19.91 2.84
C ALA A 349 -12.14 19.43 2.67
N LEU A 350 -12.37 18.14 2.94
CA LEU A 350 -13.67 17.49 2.81
C LEU A 350 -14.41 17.39 4.15
N GLY A 351 -13.87 17.97 5.23
CA GLY A 351 -14.47 18.00 6.56
C GLY A 351 -14.14 16.80 7.45
N PHE A 352 -13.09 16.05 7.13
CA PHE A 352 -12.59 14.91 7.91
C PHE A 352 -11.43 15.34 8.83
N ASP A 353 -11.65 16.41 9.60
CA ASP A 353 -10.63 17.00 10.49
C ASP A 353 -10.27 16.05 11.63
N ASP A 354 -11.26 15.40 12.24
CA ASP A 354 -11.05 14.48 13.37
C ASP A 354 -10.21 13.27 12.94
N GLU A 355 -10.51 12.66 11.78
CA GLU A 355 -9.73 11.54 11.25
C GLU A 355 -8.31 11.94 10.84
N ALA A 356 -8.13 13.18 10.35
CA ALA A 356 -6.82 13.71 10.01
C ALA A 356 -5.96 13.98 11.28
N GLU A 357 -6.58 14.50 12.34
CA GLU A 357 -5.92 14.70 13.63
C GLU A 357 -5.66 13.38 14.37
N GLU A 358 -6.54 12.38 14.27
CA GLU A 358 -6.31 11.03 14.81
C GLU A 358 -5.06 10.41 14.16
N MET A 359 -4.96 10.47 12.83
CA MET A 359 -3.79 9.99 12.09
C MET A 359 -2.50 10.69 12.57
N TYR A 360 -2.54 12.00 12.75
CA TYR A 360 -1.40 12.76 13.28
C TYR A 360 -1.07 12.38 14.73
N GLY A 361 -2.09 12.21 15.58
CA GLY A 361 -1.94 11.81 16.97
C GLY A 361 -1.24 10.46 17.11
N GLU A 362 -1.60 9.48 16.29
CA GLU A 362 -0.93 8.17 16.26
C GLU A 362 0.54 8.28 15.82
N PHE A 363 0.85 9.14 14.83
CA PHE A 363 2.25 9.42 14.49
C PHE A 363 3.04 10.03 15.65
N MET A 364 2.45 10.99 16.38
CA MET A 364 3.12 11.64 17.51
C MET A 364 3.30 10.68 18.69
N LYS A 365 2.31 9.82 18.93
CA LYS A 365 2.40 8.75 19.93
C LYS A 365 3.53 7.78 19.58
N TRP A 366 3.62 7.35 18.32
CA TRP A 366 4.71 6.49 17.85
C TRP A 366 6.09 7.13 18.07
N LEU A 367 6.24 8.43 17.79
CA LEU A 367 7.47 9.17 18.08
C LEU A 367 7.79 9.24 19.59
N GLY A 368 6.78 9.37 20.44
CA GLY A 368 6.95 9.42 21.89
C GLY A 368 7.26 8.08 22.54
N GLU A 369 6.86 6.98 21.90
CA GLU A 369 7.07 5.60 22.37
C GLU A 369 8.39 4.99 21.91
N ASP A 370 9.21 5.68 21.10
CA ASP A 370 10.51 5.19 20.59
C ASP A 370 11.60 5.17 21.68
N PRO A 371 11.81 4.02 22.38
CA PRO A 371 12.64 3.97 23.58
C PRO A 371 14.14 3.97 23.26
N GLU A 372 14.50 3.77 21.98
CA GLU A 372 15.87 3.56 21.51
C GLU A 372 16.45 4.78 20.78
N GLY A 373 15.67 5.86 20.64
CA GLY A 373 16.08 7.04 19.87
C GLY A 373 16.31 6.72 18.40
N ARG A 374 15.54 5.79 17.83
CA ARG A 374 15.55 5.44 16.40
C ARG A 374 14.93 6.55 15.53
N SER A 375 14.22 7.48 16.16
CA SER A 375 13.70 8.75 15.64
C SER A 375 14.75 9.87 15.62
N ASP A 376 15.97 9.61 16.09
CA ASP A 376 17.11 10.52 15.98
C ASP A 376 17.56 10.64 14.51
N PHE A 377 17.20 11.76 13.91
CA PHE A 377 17.58 12.16 12.57
C PHE A 377 19.10 12.06 12.30
N ALA A 378 19.93 12.29 13.33
CA ALA A 378 21.39 12.23 13.23
C ALA A 378 21.94 10.79 13.16
N ARG A 379 21.17 9.77 13.56
CA ARG A 379 21.57 8.36 13.53
C ARG A 379 21.05 7.59 12.32
N MET A 380 20.14 8.19 11.55
CA MET A 380 19.54 7.56 10.38
C MET A 380 20.52 7.61 9.19
N GLY A 381 21.40 6.62 9.09
CA GLY A 381 22.45 6.56 8.05
C GLY A 381 22.00 6.14 6.64
N TRP A 382 20.70 5.90 6.40
CA TRP A 382 20.18 5.36 5.13
C TRP A 382 19.10 6.25 4.50
N TRP A 383 19.09 6.27 3.17
CA TRP A 383 18.30 7.17 2.32
C TRP A 383 16.82 6.70 2.19
N TRP A 384 16.53 5.49 2.67
CA TRP A 384 15.22 4.80 2.62
C TRP A 384 14.85 4.25 4.01
N ASP A 385 14.85 5.10 5.03
CA ASP A 385 14.37 4.72 6.36
C ASP A 385 12.96 5.28 6.59
N GLU A 386 11.94 4.46 6.34
CA GLU A 386 10.53 4.86 6.45
C GLU A 386 10.12 5.26 7.88
N ARG A 387 10.95 4.93 8.88
CA ARG A 387 10.84 5.46 10.26
C ARG A 387 11.00 6.97 10.35
N ARG A 388 11.49 7.62 9.28
CA ARG A 388 11.59 9.09 9.15
C ARG A 388 10.24 9.77 8.95
N ILE A 389 9.25 9.06 8.40
CA ILE A 389 7.98 9.66 7.95
C ILE A 389 7.28 10.39 9.11
N PRO A 390 7.10 9.81 10.31
CA PRO A 390 6.41 10.50 11.41
C PRO A 390 7.12 11.80 11.83
N GLN A 391 8.45 11.78 11.89
CA GLN A 391 9.26 12.94 12.26
C GLN A 391 9.23 14.03 11.18
N GLY A 392 9.27 13.64 9.90
CA GLY A 392 9.08 14.58 8.80
C GLY A 392 7.68 15.21 8.81
N VAL A 393 6.63 14.43 9.12
CA VAL A 393 5.25 14.94 9.27
C VAL A 393 5.16 15.97 10.40
N ARG A 394 5.83 15.72 11.53
CA ARG A 394 5.93 16.70 12.63
C ARG A 394 6.58 18.01 12.17
N ILE A 395 7.78 17.90 11.59
CA ILE A 395 8.56 19.05 11.09
C ILE A 395 7.74 19.86 10.08
N TRP A 396 7.09 19.17 9.14
CA TRP A 396 6.28 19.81 8.12
C TRP A 396 5.10 20.58 8.71
N ARG A 397 4.40 20.00 9.69
CA ARG A 397 3.31 20.69 10.39
C ARG A 397 3.80 21.95 11.13
N GLU A 398 4.90 21.86 11.87
CA GLU A 398 5.47 23.01 12.59
C GLU A 398 5.88 24.14 11.62
N LEU A 399 6.45 23.80 10.46
CA LEU A 399 6.80 24.78 9.43
C LEU A 399 5.56 25.40 8.78
N GLU A 400 4.54 24.61 8.46
CA GLU A 400 3.27 25.11 7.89
C GLU A 400 2.53 26.01 8.90
N GLU A 401 2.53 25.68 10.19
CA GLU A 401 1.97 26.52 11.26
C GLU A 401 2.72 27.85 11.41
N LYS A 402 4.06 27.84 11.26
CA LYS A 402 4.88 29.05 11.38
C LYS A 402 4.80 29.95 10.14
N TYR A 403 4.85 29.39 8.94
CA TYR A 403 5.05 30.15 7.70
C TYR A 403 3.81 30.19 6.78
N GLY A 404 2.75 29.43 7.10
CA GLY A 404 1.62 29.17 6.21
C GLY A 404 2.05 28.46 4.92
N HIS A 405 1.11 28.24 4.01
CA HIS A 405 1.25 27.70 2.63
C HIS A 405 2.70 27.47 2.14
N LEU A 406 3.41 26.47 2.67
CA LEU A 406 4.84 26.29 2.43
C LEU A 406 5.07 25.60 1.09
N LEU A 407 4.22 24.64 0.76
CA LEU A 407 4.35 23.85 -0.46
C LEU A 407 4.27 24.69 -1.75
N PRO A 408 3.32 25.65 -1.95
CA PRO A 408 3.37 26.54 -3.10
C PRO A 408 4.68 27.33 -3.21
N LYS A 409 5.18 27.89 -2.09
CA LYS A 409 6.44 28.65 -2.06
C LYS A 409 7.63 27.76 -2.44
N LEU A 410 7.65 26.52 -1.93
CA LEU A 410 8.64 25.53 -2.31
C LEU A 410 8.56 25.17 -3.79
N MET A 411 7.35 25.06 -4.34
CA MET A 411 7.15 24.79 -5.77
C MET A 411 7.70 25.88 -6.68
N GLU A 412 7.70 27.14 -6.24
CA GLU A 412 8.31 28.27 -6.95
C GLU A 412 9.84 28.25 -6.87
N GLU A 413 10.39 27.85 -5.72
CA GLU A 413 11.84 27.75 -5.52
C GLU A 413 12.46 26.49 -6.13
N PHE A 414 11.67 25.48 -6.55
CA PHE A 414 12.23 24.28 -7.16
C PHE A 414 12.91 24.63 -8.49
N PRO A 415 14.24 24.53 -8.56
CA PRO A 415 14.93 24.83 -9.80
C PRO A 415 14.66 23.71 -10.82
N GLU A 416 14.67 24.06 -12.11
CA GLU A 416 14.66 23.07 -13.20
C GLU A 416 15.88 22.11 -13.12
N ASP A 417 16.97 22.55 -12.48
CA ASP A 417 18.14 21.75 -12.12
C ASP A 417 18.45 21.91 -10.60
N PRO A 418 18.26 20.87 -9.78
CA PRO A 418 18.41 20.86 -8.32
C PRO A 418 19.85 21.13 -7.85
N ARG A 419 20.84 21.02 -8.74
CA ARG A 419 22.25 21.28 -8.44
C ARG A 419 22.67 22.69 -8.89
N LYS A 420 21.82 23.40 -9.62
CA LYS A 420 22.10 24.76 -10.07
C LYS A 420 22.06 25.71 -8.88
N GLY A 421 23.22 26.31 -8.57
CA GLY A 421 23.37 27.23 -7.44
C GLY A 421 23.76 26.58 -6.11
N VAL A 422 23.75 25.24 -6.02
CA VAL A 422 24.29 24.51 -4.86
C VAL A 422 25.83 24.62 -4.88
N PRO A 423 26.48 25.05 -3.79
CA PRO A 423 27.94 25.18 -3.78
C PRO A 423 28.65 23.83 -3.95
N PRO A 424 29.88 23.82 -4.51
CA PRO A 424 30.68 22.61 -4.67
C PRO A 424 31.35 22.20 -3.34
N VAL A 425 30.55 21.98 -2.30
CA VAL A 425 30.98 21.51 -0.98
C VAL A 425 30.40 20.10 -0.72
N PRO A 426 31.01 19.27 0.14
CA PRO A 426 30.34 18.06 0.61
C PRO A 426 29.04 18.44 1.35
N PHE A 427 27.92 17.92 0.87
CA PHE A 427 26.60 18.13 1.48
C PHE A 427 25.83 16.81 1.54
N THR A 428 24.86 16.74 2.44
CA THR A 428 23.85 15.68 2.49
C THR A 428 22.56 16.12 1.78
N GLU A 429 21.68 15.18 1.41
CA GLU A 429 20.34 15.53 0.88
C GLU A 429 19.56 16.42 1.84
N LEU A 430 19.73 16.19 3.14
CA LEU A 430 19.09 16.97 4.19
C LEU A 430 19.54 18.43 4.18
N ASP A 431 20.83 18.69 3.91
CA ASP A 431 21.36 20.04 3.82
C ASP A 431 20.74 20.80 2.64
N VAL A 432 20.61 20.14 1.48
CA VAL A 432 19.94 20.72 0.30
C VAL A 432 18.46 20.99 0.60
N MET A 433 17.80 20.08 1.31
CA MET A 433 16.40 20.25 1.72
C MET A 433 16.21 21.47 2.62
N VAL A 434 17.00 21.57 3.69
CA VAL A 434 16.95 22.70 4.64
C VAL A 434 17.27 24.01 3.93
N TRP A 435 18.23 23.99 3.00
CA TRP A 435 18.57 25.14 2.17
C TRP A 435 17.40 25.59 1.27
N THR A 436 16.78 24.68 0.53
CA THR A 436 15.64 25.00 -0.34
C THR A 436 14.44 25.52 0.47
N MET A 437 14.15 24.91 1.63
CA MET A 437 13.12 25.43 2.53
C MET A 437 13.47 26.80 3.06
N SER A 438 14.75 27.05 3.42
CA SER A 438 15.21 28.35 3.90
C SER A 438 15.01 29.45 2.85
N ARG A 439 15.26 29.14 1.57
CA ARG A 439 14.98 30.04 0.45
C ARG A 439 13.49 30.31 0.29
N ALA A 440 12.67 29.25 0.32
CA ALA A 440 11.22 29.36 0.13
C ALA A 440 10.54 30.18 1.24
N VAL A 441 11.07 30.17 2.46
CA VAL A 441 10.53 30.97 3.58
C VAL A 441 11.29 32.28 3.83
N GLY A 442 12.44 32.48 3.19
CA GLY A 442 13.30 33.66 3.39
C GLY A 442 13.98 33.74 4.77
N GLU A 443 14.10 32.62 5.48
CA GLU A 443 14.70 32.51 6.82
C GLU A 443 15.69 31.35 6.85
N ASP A 444 16.86 31.52 7.46
CA ASP A 444 17.82 30.42 7.65
C ASP A 444 17.28 29.40 8.66
N LEU A 445 16.92 28.21 8.16
CA LEU A 445 16.37 27.11 8.98
C LEU A 445 17.45 26.21 9.58
N PHE A 446 18.74 26.33 9.19
CA PHE A 446 19.79 25.46 9.72
C PHE A 446 19.91 25.51 11.26
N PRO A 447 19.85 26.68 11.93
CA PRO A 447 19.85 26.74 13.39
C PRO A 447 18.65 26.03 14.04
N TRP A 448 17.49 26.07 13.40
CA TRP A 448 16.28 25.41 13.90
C TRP A 448 16.39 23.88 13.80
N PHE A 449 16.86 23.36 12.65
CA PHE A 449 17.14 21.94 12.49
C PHE A 449 18.23 21.46 13.46
N ALA A 450 19.32 22.20 13.61
CA ALA A 450 20.37 21.90 14.59
C ALA A 450 19.83 21.87 16.04
N GLY A 451 18.92 22.80 16.37
CA GLY A 451 18.26 22.85 17.68
C GLY A 451 17.39 21.63 17.99
N MET A 452 16.90 20.92 16.97
CA MET A 452 16.18 19.64 17.11
C MET A 452 17.12 18.42 17.26
N GLY A 453 18.44 18.62 17.28
CA GLY A 453 19.43 17.54 17.33
C GLY A 453 19.78 16.96 15.95
N VAL A 454 19.30 17.57 14.86
CA VAL A 454 19.60 17.12 13.50
C VAL A 454 21.01 17.56 13.12
N THR A 455 21.82 16.63 12.59
CA THR A 455 23.12 16.97 12.01
C THR A 455 22.91 17.59 10.63
N VAL A 456 23.14 18.88 10.53
CA VAL A 456 23.05 19.66 9.29
C VAL A 456 24.32 20.48 9.06
N HIS A 457 24.66 20.69 7.79
CA HIS A 457 25.82 21.45 7.34
C HIS A 457 25.29 22.68 6.58
N PRO A 458 25.37 23.88 7.19
CA PRO A 458 24.85 25.10 6.59
C PRO A 458 25.31 25.31 5.16
N LEU A 459 24.36 25.40 4.23
CA LEU A 459 24.58 25.82 2.86
C LEU A 459 24.27 27.33 2.75
N PRO A 460 25.02 28.08 1.94
CA PRO A 460 24.87 29.53 1.84
C PRO A 460 23.49 29.90 1.30
N PRO A 461 22.71 30.72 2.02
CA PRO A 461 21.27 30.88 1.78
C PRO A 461 20.89 31.62 0.48
N LYS A 462 21.86 32.15 -0.29
CA LYS A 462 21.62 32.95 -1.50
C LYS A 462 22.65 32.64 -2.60
N ASP A 463 22.32 32.97 -3.84
CA ASP A 463 23.20 32.82 -5.00
C ASP A 463 24.59 33.41 -4.71
N ARG A 464 25.61 32.76 -5.24
CA ARG A 464 27.04 33.14 -5.09
C ARG A 464 27.32 34.61 -5.41
N ASP A 465 26.47 35.25 -6.21
CA ASP A 465 26.59 36.63 -6.66
C ASP A 465 25.77 37.64 -5.83
N SER A 466 25.14 37.23 -4.73
CA SER A 466 24.42 38.16 -3.85
C SER A 466 25.38 39.11 -3.12
N PRO A 467 25.04 40.41 -2.94
CA PRO A 467 25.94 41.41 -2.33
C PRO A 467 26.37 41.07 -0.89
N GLU A 468 25.58 40.24 -0.21
CA GLU A 468 25.79 39.78 1.16
C GLU A 468 26.88 38.70 1.25
N PHE A 469 27.30 38.10 0.13
CA PHE A 469 28.35 37.09 0.05
C PHE A 469 29.77 37.70 0.00
N GLY A 470 29.87 39.02 -0.21
CA GLY A 470 31.13 39.78 -0.26
C GLY A 470 31.48 40.54 1.01
N ALA A 471 30.68 40.43 2.07
CA ALA A 471 31.03 40.99 3.37
C ALA A 471 31.94 39.99 4.11
N GLU A 472 33.24 40.25 4.06
CA GLU A 472 34.29 39.52 4.77
C GLU A 472 33.90 39.27 6.24
N VAL A 473 34.18 38.04 6.71
CA VAL A 473 34.28 37.70 8.15
C VAL A 473 35.54 38.31 8.72
#